data_AF-A0A7W1SNV8-F1
#
_entry.id   AF-A0A7W1SNV8-F1
#
_cell.length_a   1.000
_cell.length_b   1.000
_cell.length_c   1.000
_cell.angle_alpha   90.00
_cell.angle_beta   90.00
_cell.angle_gamma   90.00
#
_symmetry.space_group_name_H-M   'P 1'
#
loop_
_entity.id
_entity.type
_entity.pdbx_description
1 polymer ?
#
loop_
_entity_poly.entity_id
_entity_poly.type
_entity_poly.pdbx_seq_one_letter_code
_entity_poly.pdbx_strand_id
1 'polypeptide(L)'
;MSKWENNQSRGFEMAQAFAQGLEWEEYLVMNNQVALVKKEDVVRVATQYYGDNYLMFISKMGFPKKEKLEKPGFDPVIPKNEQMSTYYEQWRQIKESPQKPKFVNVEEDINKVKVNEMITVYAAKNPFNEIFSAEIKWGVGTYAHPELKYVAEYLNLAGSEQYPATELKEALYKLGCSYSFSANDKEFILKLDGIEYNFPSAIAIIRGLIQQPLVDNQKVKKVQSDLAATNKIMRREPSHIASALQQYVLYGENSSFLRDLPKSKIKKLTAQGLIDVFEIAKNYEITVFYTGKQKAENVGSALLGGFPMRQDIKPKTPTIVLDRNIPEEHTVCLVKKKKAVQSQLNFMIEGKQFNQDDIPAIEAFNEYFGGNMSSLVFQEIREFRSLAYAASAHYRPARLAGKNNFFSGYIGCQGDKTIEALEAMLVLIKDMPEKKEREEAIISALVQASGAARPEFRDILTTYEKWFDQGYLADPNLKKIEVYPTLNFSNVKHVYENHIKGKNIYITVVGNKKTFKTKELKKHGKLIKVREKKLFVN
;
A
#
# COMPACT_ATOMS: atom_id res chain seq x y z
N MET A 1 17.46 -14.76 5.37
CA MET A 1 16.70 -15.92 4.86
C MET A 1 15.35 -15.53 4.25
N SER A 2 14.48 -14.75 4.92
CA SER A 2 13.20 -14.30 4.32
C SER A 2 13.38 -13.47 3.03
N LYS A 3 14.43 -12.65 2.95
CA LYS A 3 14.77 -11.88 1.73
C LYS A 3 14.88 -12.73 0.46
N TRP A 4 15.26 -14.00 0.58
CA TRP A 4 15.42 -14.87 -0.60
C TRP A 4 14.15 -15.63 -0.95
N GLU A 5 13.01 -15.36 -0.32
CA GLU A 5 11.74 -15.99 -0.68
C GLU A 5 11.19 -15.42 -1.99
N ASN A 6 11.50 -14.15 -2.30
CA ASN A 6 11.04 -13.43 -3.48
C ASN A 6 12.14 -13.32 -4.55
N ASN A 7 11.81 -13.61 -5.81
CA ASN A 7 12.67 -13.47 -6.99
C ASN A 7 13.33 -12.09 -7.12
N GLN A 8 12.55 -11.01 -6.96
CA GLN A 8 13.04 -9.64 -7.08
C GLN A 8 14.13 -9.35 -6.04
N SER A 9 13.92 -9.78 -4.81
CA SER A 9 14.90 -9.60 -3.74
C SER A 9 16.17 -10.41 -3.99
N ARG A 10 16.06 -11.66 -4.50
CA ARG A 10 17.24 -12.44 -4.92
C ARG A 10 18.03 -11.75 -6.04
N GLY A 11 17.33 -11.22 -7.04
CA GLY A 11 17.96 -10.48 -8.14
C GLY A 11 18.70 -9.22 -7.67
N PHE A 12 18.13 -8.48 -6.71
CA PHE A 12 18.81 -7.34 -6.12
C PHE A 12 20.06 -7.73 -5.32
N GLU A 13 20.02 -8.80 -4.54
CA GLU A 13 21.19 -9.27 -3.79
C GLU A 13 22.30 -9.75 -4.75
N MET A 14 21.95 -10.42 -5.85
CA MET A 14 22.91 -10.80 -6.91
C MET A 14 23.54 -9.57 -7.57
N ALA A 15 22.73 -8.56 -7.92
CA ALA A 15 23.22 -7.32 -8.50
C ALA A 15 24.13 -6.55 -7.52
N GLN A 16 23.81 -6.59 -6.23
CA GLN A 16 24.62 -5.98 -5.18
C GLN A 16 25.96 -6.71 -5.01
N ALA A 17 25.96 -8.05 -5.00
CA ALA A 17 27.20 -8.84 -4.94
C ALA A 17 28.11 -8.51 -6.13
N PHE A 18 27.56 -8.51 -7.35
CA PHE A 18 28.28 -8.12 -8.55
C PHE A 18 28.86 -6.69 -8.46
N ALA A 19 28.06 -5.72 -8.00
CA ALA A 19 28.51 -4.33 -7.83
C ALA A 19 29.63 -4.17 -6.79
N GLN A 20 29.78 -5.13 -5.87
CA GLN A 20 30.84 -5.17 -4.86
C GLN A 20 32.06 -5.99 -5.32
N GLY A 21 32.02 -6.57 -6.52
CA GLY A 21 33.07 -7.46 -7.02
C GLY A 21 33.10 -8.82 -6.31
N LEU A 22 31.98 -9.25 -5.73
CA LEU A 22 31.82 -10.57 -5.12
C LEU A 22 31.19 -11.54 -6.11
N GLU A 23 31.72 -12.76 -6.16
CA GLU A 23 31.04 -13.85 -6.86
C GLU A 23 29.81 -14.31 -6.07
N TRP A 24 28.79 -14.82 -6.76
CA TRP A 24 27.54 -15.22 -6.10
C TRP A 24 27.77 -16.36 -5.09
N GLU A 25 28.66 -17.29 -5.40
CA GLU A 25 29.06 -18.39 -4.53
C GLU A 25 29.71 -17.89 -3.22
N GLU A 26 30.54 -16.85 -3.30
CA GLU A 26 31.15 -16.22 -2.13
C GLU A 26 30.10 -15.57 -1.23
N TYR A 27 29.13 -14.88 -1.84
CA TYR A 27 28.02 -14.27 -1.12
C TYR A 27 27.14 -15.33 -0.41
N LEU A 28 26.88 -16.47 -1.06
CA LEU A 28 26.07 -17.55 -0.47
C LEU A 28 26.67 -18.15 0.81
N VAL A 29 28.00 -18.25 0.89
CA VAL A 29 28.71 -18.79 2.07
C VAL A 29 29.01 -17.73 3.12
N MET A 30 28.68 -16.45 2.88
CA MET A 30 28.93 -15.35 3.82
C MET A 30 28.26 -15.60 5.18
N ASN A 31 27.10 -16.26 5.23
CA ASN A 31 26.46 -16.63 6.50
C ASN A 31 27.33 -17.59 7.33
N ASN A 32 28.07 -18.51 6.70
CA ASN A 32 29.00 -19.40 7.40
C ASN A 32 30.17 -18.60 7.96
N GLN A 33 30.65 -17.59 7.24
CA GLN A 33 31.72 -16.70 7.74
C GLN A 33 31.24 -15.86 8.92
N VAL A 34 30.01 -15.33 8.87
CA VAL A 34 29.42 -14.60 10.01
C VAL A 34 29.31 -15.49 11.24
N ALA A 35 29.02 -16.78 11.08
CA ALA A 35 28.97 -17.73 12.20
C ALA A 35 30.33 -17.97 12.88
N LEU A 36 31.44 -17.64 12.21
CA LEU A 36 32.80 -17.72 12.77
C LEU A 36 33.18 -16.46 13.58
N VAL A 37 32.44 -15.36 13.42
CA VAL A 37 32.72 -14.09 14.10
C VAL A 37 32.42 -14.21 15.59
N LYS A 38 33.39 -13.87 16.43
CA LYS A 38 33.24 -13.91 17.89
C LYS A 38 32.97 -12.54 18.46
N LYS A 39 32.52 -12.49 19.72
CA LYS A 39 32.34 -11.25 20.46
C LYS A 39 33.63 -10.42 20.49
N GLU A 40 34.78 -11.09 20.66
CA GLU A 40 36.09 -10.45 20.72
C GLU A 40 36.43 -9.75 19.41
N ASP A 41 36.06 -10.32 18.25
CA ASP A 41 36.23 -9.68 16.95
C ASP A 41 35.37 -8.43 16.81
N VAL A 42 34.10 -8.50 17.22
CA VAL A 42 33.19 -7.35 17.19
C VAL A 42 33.72 -6.22 18.07
N VAL A 43 34.15 -6.53 19.30
CA VAL A 43 34.73 -5.55 20.23
C VAL A 43 35.99 -4.95 19.64
N ARG A 44 36.92 -5.78 19.14
CA ARG A 44 38.18 -5.31 18.53
C ARG A 44 37.93 -4.35 17.37
N VAL A 45 37.06 -4.70 16.43
CA VAL A 45 36.70 -3.86 15.28
C VAL A 45 36.01 -2.57 15.75
N ALA A 46 35.10 -2.67 16.72
CA ALA A 46 34.41 -1.50 17.24
C ALA A 46 35.37 -0.52 17.93
N THR A 47 36.30 -1.01 18.75
CA THR A 47 37.34 -0.19 19.38
C THR A 47 38.27 0.45 18.34
N GLN A 48 38.57 -0.24 17.24
CA GLN A 48 39.42 0.28 16.17
C GLN A 48 38.76 1.43 15.39
N TYR A 49 37.46 1.32 15.06
CA TYR A 49 36.81 2.26 14.13
C TYR A 49 35.84 3.26 14.78
N TYR A 50 35.33 2.98 15.97
CA TYR A 50 34.40 3.87 16.70
C TYR A 50 35.06 4.56 17.91
N GLY A 51 36.38 4.80 17.84
CA GLY A 51 37.12 5.62 18.81
C GLY A 51 36.96 7.13 18.54
N ASP A 52 37.95 7.92 18.97
CA ASP A 52 37.90 9.39 18.89
C ASP A 52 37.95 9.97 17.46
N ASN A 53 38.22 9.13 16.45
CA ASN A 53 38.32 9.55 15.05
C ASN A 53 36.95 9.46 14.33
N TYR A 54 36.01 10.32 14.70
CA TYR A 54 34.68 10.36 14.11
C TYR A 54 34.31 11.76 13.57
N LEU A 55 33.43 11.78 12.56
CA LEU A 55 32.80 13.00 12.05
C LEU A 55 31.37 13.11 12.62
N MET A 56 31.12 14.14 13.43
CA MET A 56 29.78 14.43 13.93
C MET A 56 29.06 15.44 13.03
N PHE A 57 27.98 15.02 12.37
CA PHE A 57 27.09 15.94 11.66
C PHE A 57 25.84 16.22 12.50
N ILE A 58 25.78 17.40 13.13
CA ILE A 58 24.58 17.86 13.83
C ILE A 58 23.72 18.69 12.87
N SER A 59 22.69 18.07 12.30
CA SER A 59 21.70 18.78 11.51
C SER A 59 20.56 19.29 12.39
N LYS A 60 20.40 20.61 12.47
CA LYS A 60 19.14 21.22 12.92
C LYS A 60 18.25 21.43 11.70
N MET A 61 16.95 21.26 11.88
CA MET A 61 15.98 21.45 10.80
C MET A 61 16.00 22.91 10.28
N GLY A 62 16.75 23.14 9.21
CA GLY A 62 16.83 24.38 8.45
C GLY A 62 16.25 24.21 7.05
N PHE A 63 15.90 25.32 6.41
CA PHE A 63 15.51 25.33 4.99
C PHE A 63 16.65 25.98 4.21
N PRO A 64 17.48 25.22 3.47
CA PRO A 64 18.32 25.87 2.48
C PRO A 64 17.42 26.69 1.54
N LYS A 65 17.92 27.83 1.04
CA LYS A 65 17.20 28.58 0.01
C LYS A 65 16.91 27.60 -1.12
N LYS A 66 15.63 27.38 -1.42
CA LYS A 66 15.23 26.51 -2.52
C LYS A 66 15.66 27.19 -3.81
N GLU A 67 16.58 26.58 -4.54
CA GLU A 67 16.88 27.00 -5.89
C GLU A 67 15.64 26.82 -6.75
N LYS A 68 15.30 27.84 -7.52
CA LYS A 68 14.29 27.72 -8.56
C LYS A 68 14.97 27.02 -9.72
N LEU A 69 14.63 25.75 -9.94
CA LEU A 69 14.91 25.11 -11.21
C LEU A 69 14.08 25.83 -12.26
N GLU A 70 14.74 26.50 -13.20
CA GLU A 70 14.04 27.15 -14.32
C GLU A 70 13.41 26.09 -15.22
N LYS A 71 12.25 26.41 -15.82
CA LYS A 71 11.60 25.53 -16.79
C LYS A 71 12.58 25.31 -17.95
N PRO A 72 13.04 24.08 -18.21
CA PRO A 72 13.83 23.81 -19.41
C PRO A 72 12.95 24.11 -20.63
N GLY A 73 13.46 24.88 -21.58
CA GLY A 73 12.75 25.28 -22.80
C GLY A 73 12.78 24.23 -23.92
N PHE A 74 12.79 22.94 -23.58
CA PHE A 74 12.86 21.88 -24.59
C PHE A 74 11.55 21.77 -25.37
N ASP A 75 11.66 21.69 -26.69
CA ASP A 75 10.54 21.34 -27.55
C ASP A 75 10.09 19.89 -27.28
N PRO A 76 8.81 19.58 -27.49
CA PRO A 76 8.35 18.21 -27.36
C PRO A 76 9.12 17.26 -28.29
N VAL A 77 9.56 16.14 -27.75
CA VAL A 77 10.24 15.12 -28.56
C VAL A 77 9.22 14.47 -29.49
N ILE A 78 9.50 14.49 -30.80
CA ILE A 78 8.76 13.72 -31.80
C ILE A 78 9.51 12.39 -31.95
N PRO A 79 8.96 11.25 -31.47
CA PRO A 79 9.64 9.97 -31.56
C PRO A 79 9.78 9.52 -33.02
N LYS A 80 10.99 9.10 -33.41
CA LYS A 80 11.25 8.41 -34.68
C LYS A 80 11.24 6.90 -34.42
N ASN A 81 10.09 6.26 -34.54
CA ASN A 81 9.86 4.85 -34.16
C ASN A 81 10.52 3.81 -35.10
N GLU A 82 11.56 4.16 -35.86
CA GLU A 82 12.03 3.36 -37.00
C GLU A 82 13.40 2.68 -36.80
N GLN A 83 14.15 3.01 -35.75
CA GLN A 83 15.51 2.47 -35.55
C GLN A 83 15.59 1.54 -34.33
N MET A 84 16.05 0.33 -34.56
CA MET A 84 16.34 -0.67 -33.53
C MET A 84 17.85 -0.72 -33.28
N SER A 85 18.27 -0.81 -32.01
CA SER A 85 19.69 -0.99 -31.69
C SER A 85 20.12 -2.44 -31.93
N THR A 86 21.40 -2.66 -32.22
CA THR A 86 21.97 -4.02 -32.33
C THR A 86 21.72 -4.84 -31.05
N TYR A 87 21.75 -4.20 -29.88
CA TYR A 87 21.42 -4.85 -28.61
C TYR A 87 19.96 -5.33 -28.59
N TYR A 88 19.01 -4.50 -29.02
CA TYR A 88 17.61 -4.89 -29.10
C TYR A 88 17.37 -6.03 -30.11
N GLU A 89 18.07 -6.00 -31.26
CA GLU A 89 18.00 -7.07 -32.25
C GLU A 89 18.54 -8.40 -31.72
N GLN A 90 19.63 -8.38 -30.94
CA GLN A 90 20.15 -9.57 -30.28
C GLN A 90 19.20 -10.04 -29.17
N TRP A 91 18.69 -9.12 -28.36
CA TRP A 91 17.81 -9.43 -27.24
C TRP A 91 16.48 -10.06 -27.70
N ARG A 92 15.85 -9.53 -28.75
CA ARG A 92 14.59 -10.07 -29.30
C ARG A 92 14.74 -11.47 -29.94
N GLN A 93 15.96 -11.90 -30.26
CA GLN A 93 16.24 -13.25 -30.79
C GLN A 93 16.35 -14.30 -29.67
N ILE A 94 16.48 -13.88 -28.41
CA ILE A 94 16.50 -14.79 -27.27
C ILE A 94 15.13 -15.47 -27.17
N LYS A 95 15.09 -16.79 -27.40
CA LYS A 95 13.85 -17.56 -27.29
C LYS A 95 13.36 -17.56 -25.85
N GLU A 96 12.13 -17.10 -25.66
CA GLU A 96 11.43 -17.23 -24.40
C GLU A 96 11.14 -18.70 -24.09
N SER A 97 11.30 -19.07 -22.83
CA SER A 97 10.84 -20.37 -22.35
C SER A 97 9.37 -20.25 -21.97
N PRO A 98 8.44 -21.02 -22.56
CA PRO A 98 7.03 -20.93 -22.24
C PRO A 98 6.82 -21.31 -20.77
N GLN A 99 6.44 -20.33 -19.94
CA GLN A 99 6.03 -20.61 -18.57
C GLN A 99 4.58 -21.09 -18.59
N LYS A 100 4.33 -22.25 -17.98
CA LYS A 100 2.97 -22.70 -17.72
C LYS A 100 2.40 -21.87 -16.57
N PRO A 101 1.29 -21.14 -16.77
CA PRO A 101 0.62 -20.42 -15.69
C PRO A 101 0.32 -21.34 -14.51
N LYS A 102 0.53 -20.84 -13.29
CA LYS A 102 0.11 -21.52 -12.07
C LYS A 102 -0.91 -20.64 -11.38
N PHE A 103 -2.14 -21.10 -11.26
CA PHE A 103 -3.21 -20.37 -10.57
C PHE A 103 -3.33 -20.82 -9.12
N VAL A 104 -3.91 -19.98 -8.28
CA VAL A 104 -4.27 -20.39 -6.91
C VAL A 104 -5.41 -21.39 -6.97
N ASN A 105 -5.18 -22.57 -6.37
CA ASN A 105 -6.23 -23.52 -6.07
C ASN A 105 -6.64 -23.28 -4.62
N VAL A 106 -7.81 -22.66 -4.39
CA VAL A 106 -8.25 -22.26 -3.06
C VAL A 106 -8.35 -23.45 -2.10
N GLU A 107 -8.80 -24.62 -2.58
CA GLU A 107 -8.97 -25.81 -1.74
C GLU A 107 -7.64 -26.45 -1.32
N GLU A 108 -6.64 -26.39 -2.20
CA GLU A 108 -5.31 -26.98 -1.95
C GLU A 108 -4.33 -26.01 -1.27
N ASP A 109 -4.36 -24.74 -1.68
CA ASP A 109 -3.40 -23.72 -1.24
C ASP A 109 -3.81 -23.04 0.08
N ILE A 110 -5.09 -23.10 0.45
CA ILE A 110 -5.65 -22.43 1.64
C ILE A 110 -6.43 -23.42 2.49
N ASN A 111 -5.84 -23.83 3.62
CA ASN A 111 -6.54 -24.63 4.62
C ASN A 111 -7.34 -23.72 5.56
N LYS A 112 -8.67 -23.85 5.54
CA LYS A 112 -9.59 -23.12 6.42
C LYS A 112 -10.12 -24.03 7.53
N VAL A 113 -9.90 -23.66 8.78
CA VAL A 113 -10.41 -24.34 9.96
C VAL A 113 -11.22 -23.39 10.84
N LYS A 114 -12.49 -23.70 11.09
CA LYS A 114 -13.26 -23.07 12.17
C LYS A 114 -12.90 -23.76 13.48
N VAL A 115 -12.15 -23.07 14.34
CA VAL A 115 -11.64 -23.63 15.61
C VAL A 115 -12.76 -23.67 16.65
N ASN A 116 -13.56 -22.60 16.72
CA ASN A 116 -14.77 -22.47 17.52
C ASN A 116 -15.63 -21.32 16.94
N GLU A 117 -16.67 -20.88 17.67
CA GLU A 117 -17.51 -19.74 17.25
C GLU A 117 -16.76 -18.40 17.18
N MET A 118 -15.62 -18.25 17.87
CA MET A 118 -14.84 -17.00 17.89
C MET A 118 -13.72 -16.98 16.85
N ILE A 119 -13.05 -18.10 16.58
CA ILE A 119 -11.77 -18.15 15.87
C ILE A 119 -11.90 -18.98 14.60
N THR A 120 -11.58 -18.36 13.46
CA THR A 120 -11.35 -19.06 12.19
C THR A 120 -9.91 -18.86 11.74
N VAL A 121 -9.22 -19.96 11.42
CA VAL A 121 -7.85 -19.96 10.90
C VAL A 121 -7.87 -20.23 9.40
N TYR A 122 -7.15 -19.41 8.65
CA TYR A 122 -6.76 -19.64 7.27
C TYR A 122 -5.25 -19.83 7.23
N ALA A 123 -4.79 -20.97 6.74
CA ALA A 123 -3.39 -21.33 6.67
C ALA A 123 -2.92 -21.54 5.24
N ALA A 124 -1.79 -20.92 4.88
CA ALA A 124 -1.05 -21.16 3.64
C ALA A 124 0.33 -21.75 3.95
N LYS A 125 0.86 -22.59 3.06
CA LYS A 125 2.15 -23.25 3.28
C LYS A 125 3.32 -22.32 2.98
N ASN A 126 4.33 -22.30 3.85
CA ASN A 126 5.67 -21.80 3.52
C ASN A 126 6.54 -22.94 2.96
N PRO A 127 6.86 -22.96 1.65
CA PRO A 127 7.63 -24.04 1.06
C PRO A 127 9.16 -23.85 1.18
N PHE A 128 9.64 -22.70 1.66
CA PHE A 128 11.06 -22.33 1.58
C PHE A 128 11.81 -22.55 2.90
N ASN A 129 11.22 -22.20 4.04
CA ASN A 129 11.92 -22.22 5.33
C ASN A 129 10.94 -22.37 6.51
N GLU A 130 11.47 -22.28 7.72
CA GLU A 130 10.72 -22.46 8.97
C GLU A 130 10.32 -21.12 9.61
N ILE A 131 10.18 -20.06 8.81
CA ILE A 131 9.72 -18.75 9.29
C ILE A 131 8.21 -18.66 9.11
N PHE A 132 7.47 -18.53 10.21
CA PHE A 132 6.04 -18.30 10.19
C PHE A 132 5.71 -16.80 10.14
N SER A 133 4.52 -16.49 9.64
CA SER A 133 3.84 -15.19 9.80
C SER A 133 2.41 -15.46 10.22
N ALA A 134 1.94 -14.82 11.29
CA ALA A 134 0.58 -14.94 11.79
C ALA A 134 -0.03 -13.56 11.99
N GLU A 135 -1.19 -13.30 11.37
CA GLU A 135 -2.01 -12.12 11.62
C GLU A 135 -3.28 -12.54 12.37
N ILE A 136 -3.40 -12.14 13.63
CA ILE A 136 -4.60 -12.31 14.45
C ILE A 136 -5.44 -11.03 14.31
N LYS A 137 -6.59 -11.14 13.65
CA LYS A 137 -7.42 -10.01 13.25
C LYS A 137 -8.75 -10.04 14.00
N TRP A 138 -8.96 -9.10 14.92
CA TRP A 138 -10.26 -8.86 15.51
C TRP A 138 -11.13 -8.10 14.51
N GLY A 139 -12.34 -8.58 14.26
CA GLY A 139 -13.26 -8.09 13.24
C GLY A 139 -13.87 -6.70 13.50
N VAL A 140 -13.16 -5.79 14.15
CA VAL A 140 -13.57 -4.40 14.33
C VAL A 140 -12.38 -3.46 14.16
N GLY A 141 -12.59 -2.33 13.50
CA GLY A 141 -11.53 -1.40 13.15
C GLY A 141 -11.83 0.07 13.46
N THR A 142 -10.98 0.94 12.92
CA THR A 142 -10.99 2.39 13.17
C THR A 142 -12.23 3.09 12.65
N TYR A 143 -13.01 2.46 11.76
CA TYR A 143 -14.29 3.03 11.34
C TYR A 143 -15.30 3.04 12.51
N ALA A 144 -15.40 1.94 13.25
CA ALA A 144 -16.31 1.83 14.39
C ALA A 144 -15.71 2.49 15.65
N HIS A 145 -14.41 2.32 15.87
CA HIS A 145 -13.70 2.85 17.03
C HIS A 145 -12.38 3.50 16.60
N PRO A 146 -12.38 4.81 16.27
CA PRO A 146 -11.16 5.55 15.88
C PRO A 146 -10.02 5.44 16.91
N GLU A 147 -10.36 5.22 18.17
CA GLU A 147 -9.44 4.97 19.28
C GLU A 147 -8.51 3.77 19.03
N LEU A 148 -8.92 2.76 18.25
CA LEU A 148 -8.13 1.54 18.00
C LEU A 148 -6.78 1.80 17.35
N LYS A 149 -6.65 2.87 16.56
CA LYS A 149 -5.35 3.33 16.05
C LYS A 149 -4.38 3.63 17.19
N TYR A 150 -4.85 4.28 18.24
CA TYR A 150 -4.05 4.66 19.41
C TYR A 150 -3.80 3.48 20.35
N VAL A 151 -4.74 2.53 20.41
CA VAL A 151 -4.56 1.25 21.09
C VAL A 151 -3.37 0.49 20.48
N ALA A 152 -3.28 0.41 19.15
CA ALA A 152 -2.16 -0.26 18.48
C ALA A 152 -0.81 0.39 18.83
N GLU A 153 -0.71 1.73 18.71
CA GLU A 153 0.49 2.48 19.08
C GLU A 153 0.89 2.26 20.55
N TYR A 154 -0.10 2.19 21.44
CA TYR A 154 0.11 1.92 22.86
C TYR A 154 0.63 0.51 23.12
N LEU A 155 -0.02 -0.53 22.58
CA LEU A 155 0.38 -1.93 22.78
C LEU A 155 1.76 -2.26 22.18
N ASN A 156 2.20 -1.52 21.16
CA ASN A 156 3.57 -1.61 20.62
C ASN A 156 4.64 -1.07 21.59
N LEU A 157 4.24 -0.32 22.61
CA LEU A 157 5.11 0.29 23.61
C LEU A 157 4.92 -0.26 25.03
N ALA A 158 3.75 -0.84 25.31
CA ALA A 158 3.38 -1.42 26.59
C ALA A 158 3.96 -2.83 26.79
N GLY A 159 3.97 -3.28 28.04
CA GLY A 159 4.25 -4.66 28.44
C GLY A 159 3.09 -5.22 29.26
N SER A 160 3.32 -6.37 29.87
CA SER A 160 2.42 -6.99 30.85
C SER A 160 3.11 -7.04 32.22
N GLU A 161 2.37 -7.42 33.26
CA GLU A 161 2.94 -7.61 34.60
C GLU A 161 4.07 -8.66 34.59
N GLN A 162 3.89 -9.75 33.84
CA GLN A 162 4.89 -10.79 33.70
C GLN A 162 6.10 -10.33 32.87
N TYR A 163 5.88 -9.52 31.84
CA TYR A 163 6.93 -9.05 30.94
C TYR A 163 6.80 -7.54 30.72
N PRO A 164 7.57 -6.72 31.46
CA PRO A 164 7.73 -5.30 31.15
C PRO A 164 8.15 -5.10 29.69
N ALA A 165 7.82 -3.95 29.10
CA ALA A 165 7.90 -3.75 27.65
C ALA A 165 9.26 -4.10 27.00
N THR A 166 10.39 -3.80 27.66
CA THR A 166 11.73 -4.15 27.17
C THR A 166 11.97 -5.65 27.25
N GLU A 167 11.66 -6.27 28.38
CA GLU A 167 11.82 -7.70 28.61
C GLU A 167 10.91 -8.54 27.70
N LEU A 168 9.69 -8.06 27.41
CA LEU A 168 8.79 -8.69 26.43
C LEU A 168 9.45 -8.78 25.05
N LYS A 169 10.05 -7.67 24.59
CA LYS A 169 10.73 -7.60 23.28
C LYS A 169 11.99 -8.47 23.28
N GLU A 170 12.76 -8.46 24.35
CA GLU A 170 13.94 -9.32 24.49
C GLU A 170 13.60 -10.80 24.53
N ALA A 171 12.52 -11.18 25.24
CA ALA A 171 12.04 -12.55 25.32
C ALA A 171 11.62 -13.07 23.94
N LEU A 172 10.85 -12.28 23.18
CA LEU A 172 10.49 -12.64 21.81
C LEU A 172 11.70 -12.66 20.88
N TYR A 173 12.63 -11.69 21.01
CA TYR A 173 13.86 -11.64 20.22
C TYR A 173 14.74 -12.89 20.43
N LYS A 174 14.88 -13.38 21.67
CA LYS A 174 15.59 -14.62 21.98
C LYS A 174 14.99 -15.85 21.29
N LEU A 175 13.69 -15.82 20.99
CA LEU A 175 13.00 -16.85 20.22
C LEU A 175 13.09 -16.64 18.70
N GLY A 176 13.76 -15.59 18.24
CA GLY A 176 13.73 -15.19 16.84
C GLY A 176 12.34 -14.73 16.38
N CYS A 177 11.53 -14.22 17.31
CA CYS A 177 10.17 -13.77 17.06
C CYS A 177 10.04 -12.26 17.26
N SER A 178 9.06 -11.66 16.57
CA SER A 178 8.73 -10.24 16.69
C SER A 178 7.23 -10.04 16.53
N TYR A 179 6.71 -8.94 17.08
CA TYR A 179 5.28 -8.63 17.01
C TYR A 179 5.05 -7.17 16.63
N SER A 180 3.86 -6.89 16.13
CA SER A 180 3.34 -5.53 16.00
C SER A 180 1.82 -5.51 16.06
N PHE A 181 1.27 -4.46 16.65
CA PHE A 181 -0.16 -4.13 16.59
C PHE A 181 -0.39 -3.05 15.54
N SER A 182 -1.51 -3.16 14.83
CA SER A 182 -2.00 -2.16 13.89
C SER A 182 -3.52 -2.15 13.85
N ALA A 183 -4.11 -1.13 13.21
CA ALA A 183 -5.54 -1.06 12.99
C ALA A 183 -5.83 -0.46 11.61
N ASN A 184 -6.83 -1.01 10.93
CA ASN A 184 -7.39 -0.46 9.70
C ASN A 184 -8.89 -0.18 9.91
N ASP A 185 -9.60 0.28 8.88
CA ASP A 185 -11.01 0.66 9.00
C ASP A 185 -11.93 -0.49 9.48
N LYS A 186 -11.62 -1.76 9.18
CA LYS A 186 -12.44 -2.93 9.51
C LYS A 186 -11.88 -3.84 10.62
N GLU A 187 -10.56 -3.78 10.89
CA GLU A 187 -9.89 -4.73 11.78
C GLU A 187 -8.84 -4.09 12.69
N PHE A 188 -8.69 -4.68 13.87
CA PHE A 188 -7.55 -4.52 14.77
C PHE A 188 -6.68 -5.76 14.63
N ILE A 189 -5.37 -5.61 14.46
CA ILE A 189 -4.49 -6.68 13.99
C ILE A 189 -3.28 -6.79 14.91
N LEU A 190 -3.03 -7.99 15.42
CA LEU A 190 -1.74 -8.41 15.95
C LEU A 190 -1.02 -9.24 14.88
N LYS A 191 0.14 -8.76 14.42
CA LYS A 191 1.05 -9.54 13.59
C LYS A 191 2.16 -10.13 14.45
N LEU A 192 2.45 -11.41 14.27
CA LEU A 192 3.54 -12.15 14.90
C LEU A 192 4.33 -12.90 13.82
N ASP A 193 5.63 -12.68 13.76
CA ASP A 193 6.55 -13.36 12.83
C ASP A 193 7.67 -14.03 13.62
N GLY A 194 8.20 -15.15 13.14
CA GLY A 194 9.39 -15.75 13.76
C GLY A 194 9.69 -17.18 13.33
N ILE A 195 10.50 -17.86 14.14
CA ILE A 195 10.83 -19.28 13.92
C ILE A 195 9.65 -20.14 14.35
N GLU A 196 9.18 -21.00 13.45
CA GLU A 196 7.93 -21.75 13.59
C GLU A 196 7.87 -22.66 14.81
N TYR A 197 8.98 -23.32 15.14
CA TYR A 197 9.09 -24.14 16.35
C TYR A 197 8.77 -23.33 17.63
N ASN A 198 9.06 -22.03 17.62
CA ASN A 198 8.86 -21.14 18.76
C ASN A 198 7.47 -20.46 18.78
N PHE A 199 6.58 -20.76 17.83
CA PHE A 199 5.25 -20.14 17.76
C PHE A 199 4.44 -20.30 19.06
N PRO A 200 4.30 -21.50 19.67
CA PRO A 200 3.55 -21.64 20.92
C PRO A 200 4.14 -20.81 22.07
N SER A 201 5.48 -20.78 22.19
CA SER A 201 6.18 -20.00 23.20
C SER A 201 6.00 -18.49 23.00
N ALA A 202 6.05 -18.03 21.75
CA ALA A 202 5.81 -16.63 21.40
C ALA A 202 4.37 -16.19 21.73
N ILE A 203 3.37 -17.04 21.44
CA ILE A 203 1.98 -16.83 21.83
C ILE A 203 1.83 -16.79 23.36
N ALA A 204 2.49 -17.69 24.08
CA ALA A 204 2.44 -17.71 25.54
C ALA A 204 3.03 -16.44 26.18
N ILE A 205 4.10 -15.88 25.61
CA ILE A 205 4.72 -14.62 26.04
C ILE A 205 3.78 -13.43 25.77
N ILE A 206 3.24 -13.32 24.55
CA ILE A 206 2.41 -12.16 24.18
C ILE A 206 1.02 -12.19 24.81
N ARG A 207 0.54 -13.37 25.22
CA ARG A 207 -0.75 -13.55 25.92
C ARG A 207 -0.92 -12.57 27.08
N GLY A 208 0.10 -12.37 27.91
CA GLY A 208 0.01 -11.44 29.04
C GLY A 208 -0.32 -10.01 28.59
N LEU A 209 0.30 -9.56 27.48
CA LEU A 209 0.03 -8.25 26.90
C LEU A 209 -1.39 -8.17 26.32
N ILE A 210 -1.94 -9.27 25.80
CA ILE A 210 -3.30 -9.30 25.22
C ILE A 210 -4.37 -9.36 26.32
N GLN A 211 -4.13 -10.13 27.38
CA GLN A 211 -5.09 -10.32 28.46
C GLN A 211 -5.15 -9.11 29.37
N GLN A 212 -3.99 -8.61 29.80
CA GLN A 212 -3.90 -7.53 30.76
C GLN A 212 -2.64 -6.68 30.50
N PRO A 213 -2.69 -5.77 29.51
CA PRO A 213 -1.63 -4.78 29.33
C PRO A 213 -1.43 -3.97 30.62
N LEU A 214 -0.19 -3.64 30.95
CA LEU A 214 0.11 -2.71 32.05
C LEU A 214 -0.54 -1.35 31.79
N VAL A 215 -0.98 -0.67 32.84
CA VAL A 215 -1.50 0.71 32.77
C VAL A 215 -0.34 1.71 32.88
N ASP A 216 0.25 2.11 31.74
CA ASP A 216 1.41 2.99 31.69
C ASP A 216 1.12 4.30 30.93
N ASN A 217 0.73 5.34 31.67
CA ASN A 217 0.47 6.66 31.10
C ASN A 217 1.73 7.36 30.53
N GLN A 218 2.96 6.90 30.82
CA GLN A 218 4.16 7.42 30.18
C GLN A 218 4.26 6.93 28.73
N LYS A 219 3.84 5.69 28.43
CA LYS A 219 3.74 5.23 27.03
C LYS A 219 2.68 6.01 26.26
N VAL A 220 1.55 6.36 26.90
CA VAL A 220 0.54 7.23 26.26
C VAL A 220 1.10 8.61 25.93
N LYS A 221 1.87 9.23 26.84
CA LYS A 221 2.57 10.50 26.54
C LYS A 221 3.54 10.36 25.37
N LYS A 222 4.25 9.22 25.27
CA LYS A 222 5.11 8.92 24.11
C LYS A 222 4.30 8.83 22.82
N VAL A 223 3.18 8.08 22.80
CA VAL A 223 2.26 8.02 21.65
C VAL A 223 1.79 9.43 21.24
N GLN A 224 1.35 10.25 22.20
CA GLN A 224 0.91 11.62 21.93
C GLN A 224 2.03 12.48 21.31
N SER A 225 3.27 12.34 21.81
CA SER A 225 4.45 13.06 21.31
C SER A 225 4.82 12.63 19.90
N ASP A 226 4.91 11.32 19.66
CA ASP A 226 5.29 10.73 18.39
C ASP A 226 4.25 11.10 17.31
N LEU A 227 2.95 11.03 17.63
CA LEU A 227 1.87 11.47 16.74
C LEU A 227 1.93 12.98 16.45
N ALA A 228 2.24 13.82 17.44
CA ALA A 228 2.38 15.26 17.22
C ALA A 228 3.56 15.57 16.28
N ALA A 229 4.67 14.85 16.42
CA ALA A 229 5.84 14.95 15.54
C ALA A 229 5.50 14.49 14.11
N THR A 230 4.92 13.29 13.97
CA THR A 230 4.51 12.72 12.68
C THR A 230 3.52 13.63 11.97
N ASN A 231 2.45 14.09 12.65
CA ASN A 231 1.48 15.01 12.06
C ASN A 231 2.11 16.34 11.61
N LYS A 232 3.09 16.86 12.35
CA LYS A 232 3.81 18.08 11.97
C LYS A 232 4.66 17.87 10.71
N ILE A 233 5.24 16.69 10.52
CA ILE A 233 6.01 16.31 9.32
C ILE A 233 5.05 16.08 8.16
N MET A 234 4.06 15.20 8.31
CA MET A 234 3.11 14.86 7.24
C MET A 234 2.32 16.07 6.73
N ARG A 235 1.90 16.99 7.60
CA ARG A 235 1.25 18.24 7.18
C ARG A 235 2.16 19.17 6.38
N ARG A 236 3.46 18.93 6.26
CA ARG A 236 4.36 19.71 5.38
C ARG A 236 4.39 19.16 3.96
N GLU A 237 4.17 17.86 3.81
CA GLU A 237 4.26 17.15 2.53
C GLU A 237 3.07 17.49 1.62
N PRO A 238 3.30 18.06 0.42
CA PRO A 238 2.22 18.39 -0.51
C PRO A 238 1.38 17.17 -0.91
N SER A 239 2.01 15.99 -1.07
CA SER A 239 1.35 14.73 -1.40
C SER A 239 0.34 14.32 -0.32
N HIS A 240 0.71 14.43 0.96
CA HIS A 240 -0.21 14.14 2.08
C HIS A 240 -1.42 15.09 2.10
N ILE A 241 -1.21 16.37 1.81
CA ILE A 241 -2.32 17.33 1.68
C ILE A 241 -3.19 17.00 0.46
N ALA A 242 -2.60 16.50 -0.63
CA ALA A 242 -3.33 16.06 -1.82
C ALA A 242 -4.19 14.83 -1.53
N SER A 243 -3.68 13.84 -0.79
CA SER A 243 -4.47 12.69 -0.32
C SER A 243 -5.63 13.12 0.57
N ALA A 244 -5.40 14.06 1.49
CA ALA A 244 -6.46 14.59 2.36
C ALA A 244 -7.52 15.38 1.58
N LEU A 245 -7.11 16.16 0.58
CA LEU A 245 -8.04 16.85 -0.32
C LEU A 245 -8.84 15.87 -1.18
N GLN A 246 -8.21 14.82 -1.72
CA GLN A 246 -8.88 13.78 -2.49
C GLN A 246 -9.95 13.07 -1.65
N GLN A 247 -9.60 12.64 -0.43
CA GLN A 247 -10.57 12.04 0.50
C GLN A 247 -11.72 12.99 0.83
N TYR A 248 -11.41 14.27 1.07
CA TYR A 248 -12.43 15.28 1.38
C TYR A 248 -13.40 15.52 0.22
N VAL A 249 -12.92 15.62 -1.03
CA VAL A 249 -13.84 15.82 -2.16
C VAL A 249 -14.68 14.58 -2.43
N LEU A 250 -14.11 13.39 -2.28
CA LEU A 250 -14.81 12.13 -2.52
C LEU A 250 -15.82 11.79 -1.41
N TYR A 251 -15.53 12.11 -0.15
CA TYR A 251 -16.33 11.62 0.99
C TYR A 251 -16.85 12.71 1.92
N GLY A 252 -16.53 13.98 1.67
CA GLY A 252 -16.96 15.10 2.50
C GLY A 252 -16.52 14.91 3.96
N GLU A 253 -17.49 15.01 4.87
CA GLU A 253 -17.28 14.83 6.32
C GLU A 253 -16.94 13.38 6.70
N ASN A 254 -17.27 12.41 5.84
CA ASN A 254 -16.89 11.00 6.04
C ASN A 254 -15.43 10.69 5.66
N SER A 255 -14.67 11.69 5.22
CA SER A 255 -13.23 11.58 4.97
C SER A 255 -12.50 10.95 6.16
N SER A 256 -11.64 9.97 5.92
CA SER A 256 -10.85 9.32 6.98
C SER A 256 -10.00 10.31 7.79
N PHE A 257 -9.59 11.43 7.19
CA PHE A 257 -8.85 12.51 7.85
C PHE A 257 -9.71 13.36 8.81
N LEU A 258 -11.04 13.34 8.65
CA LEU A 258 -12.00 14.05 9.50
C LEU A 258 -12.61 13.16 10.58
N ARG A 259 -12.56 11.84 10.41
CA ARG A 259 -13.06 10.86 11.38
C ARG A 259 -12.04 10.44 12.46
N ASP A 260 -10.79 10.89 12.35
CA ASP A 260 -9.79 10.65 13.40
C ASP A 260 -10.17 11.40 14.70
N LEU A 261 -9.54 11.07 15.82
CA LEU A 261 -9.80 11.74 17.08
C LEU A 261 -9.39 13.23 17.03
N PRO A 262 -10.23 14.15 17.53
CA PRO A 262 -9.84 15.54 17.74
C PRO A 262 -8.63 15.65 18.65
N LYS A 263 -7.81 16.70 18.46
CA LYS A 263 -6.60 16.93 19.27
C LYS A 263 -6.92 17.01 20.78
N SER A 264 -8.10 17.51 21.13
CA SER A 264 -8.58 17.58 22.51
C SER A 264 -8.84 16.21 23.12
N LYS A 265 -9.37 15.25 22.35
CA LYS A 265 -9.55 13.86 22.77
C LYS A 265 -8.21 13.14 22.88
N ILE A 266 -7.31 13.30 21.90
CA ILE A 266 -5.96 12.71 21.92
C ILE A 266 -5.21 13.10 23.19
N LYS A 267 -5.26 14.38 23.59
CA LYS A 267 -4.62 14.87 24.83
C LYS A 267 -5.18 14.26 26.11
N LYS A 268 -6.44 13.80 26.09
CA LYS A 268 -7.13 13.21 27.24
C LYS A 268 -7.04 11.68 27.26
N LEU A 269 -6.39 11.07 26.27
CA LEU A 269 -6.16 9.62 26.29
C LEU A 269 -5.40 9.24 27.56
N THR A 270 -5.84 8.13 28.16
CA THR A 270 -5.20 7.48 29.30
C THR A 270 -4.92 6.03 28.93
N ALA A 271 -3.96 5.41 29.62
CA ALA A 271 -3.64 4.01 29.40
C ALA A 271 -4.87 3.12 29.64
N GLN A 272 -5.58 3.36 30.74
CA GLN A 272 -6.81 2.61 31.05
C GLN A 272 -7.87 2.78 29.96
N GLY A 273 -8.12 4.00 29.47
CA GLY A 273 -9.12 4.21 28.43
C GLY A 273 -8.78 3.52 27.10
N LEU A 274 -7.50 3.38 26.76
CA LEU A 274 -7.08 2.61 25.59
C LEU A 274 -7.23 1.09 25.82
N ILE A 275 -6.94 0.62 27.02
CA ILE A 275 -7.16 -0.78 27.41
C ILE A 275 -8.65 -1.11 27.36
N ASP A 276 -9.52 -0.23 27.85
CA ASP A 276 -10.97 -0.42 27.80
C ASP A 276 -11.49 -0.53 26.35
N VAL A 277 -10.95 0.27 25.43
CA VAL A 277 -11.24 0.15 23.99
C VAL A 277 -10.74 -1.18 23.42
N PHE A 278 -9.56 -1.65 23.85
CA PHE A 278 -9.06 -2.96 23.46
C PHE A 278 -9.95 -4.10 23.94
N GLU A 279 -10.51 -4.00 25.16
CA GLU A 279 -11.49 -4.95 25.67
C GLU A 279 -12.74 -5.03 24.79
N ILE A 280 -13.17 -3.91 24.19
CA ILE A 280 -14.27 -3.89 23.22
C ILE A 280 -13.89 -4.69 21.97
N ALA A 281 -12.69 -4.48 21.42
CA ALA A 281 -12.23 -5.20 20.23
C ALA A 281 -12.16 -6.72 20.45
N LYS A 282 -11.77 -7.15 21.65
CA LYS A 282 -11.71 -8.57 22.04
C LYS A 282 -13.07 -9.26 22.09
N ASN A 283 -14.19 -8.55 21.96
CA ASN A 283 -15.53 -9.15 21.84
C ASN A 283 -15.89 -9.60 20.42
N TYR A 284 -15.09 -9.25 19.41
CA TYR A 284 -15.39 -9.57 18.01
C TYR A 284 -14.76 -10.90 17.59
N GLU A 285 -15.37 -11.55 16.61
CA GLU A 285 -14.78 -12.69 15.89
C GLU A 285 -13.34 -12.40 15.45
N ILE A 286 -12.51 -13.44 15.51
CA ILE A 286 -11.11 -13.44 15.15
C ILE A 286 -10.91 -14.23 13.86
N THR A 287 -10.31 -13.59 12.87
CA THR A 287 -9.75 -14.26 11.70
C THR A 287 -8.24 -14.32 11.83
N VAL A 288 -7.67 -15.51 11.68
CA VAL A 288 -6.22 -15.73 11.75
C VAL A 288 -5.71 -16.06 10.36
N PHE A 289 -4.78 -15.26 9.84
CA PHE A 289 -4.01 -15.62 8.65
C PHE A 289 -2.65 -16.14 9.08
N TYR A 290 -2.37 -17.41 8.78
CA TYR A 290 -1.11 -18.07 9.12
C TYR A 290 -0.39 -18.52 7.86
N THR A 291 0.88 -18.18 7.71
CA THR A 291 1.74 -18.72 6.66
C THR A 291 2.95 -19.40 7.30
N GLY A 292 3.06 -20.72 7.14
CA GLY A 292 4.09 -21.56 7.76
C GLY A 292 3.97 -23.02 7.31
N LYS A 293 4.66 -23.95 7.96
CA LYS A 293 4.52 -25.40 7.73
C LYS A 293 3.57 -26.08 8.72
N GLN A 294 3.18 -25.42 9.83
CA GLN A 294 2.20 -25.97 10.78
C GLN A 294 0.80 -26.13 10.17
N LYS A 295 0.07 -27.12 10.68
CA LYS A 295 -1.36 -27.32 10.37
C LYS A 295 -2.22 -26.25 11.03
N ALA A 296 -3.31 -25.85 10.37
CA ALA A 296 -4.23 -24.82 10.85
C ALA A 296 -4.84 -25.16 12.23
N GLU A 297 -5.11 -26.43 12.49
CA GLU A 297 -5.64 -26.94 13.76
C GLU A 297 -4.68 -26.73 14.93
N ASN A 298 -3.37 -26.95 14.70
CA ASN A 298 -2.34 -26.73 15.71
C ASN A 298 -2.20 -25.24 16.03
N VAL A 299 -2.24 -24.39 15.00
CA VAL A 299 -2.25 -22.93 15.16
C VAL A 299 -3.46 -22.49 15.97
N GLY A 300 -4.65 -22.97 15.62
CA GLY A 300 -5.88 -22.72 16.35
C GLY A 300 -5.80 -23.15 17.82
N SER A 301 -5.26 -24.35 18.09
CA SER A 301 -5.11 -24.88 19.45
C SER A 301 -4.15 -24.04 20.30
N ALA A 302 -3.03 -23.58 19.73
CA ALA A 302 -2.11 -22.68 20.42
C ALA A 302 -2.77 -21.34 20.78
N LEU A 303 -3.66 -20.83 19.92
CA LEU A 303 -4.43 -19.61 20.17
C LEU A 303 -5.52 -19.81 21.24
N LEU A 304 -6.18 -20.97 21.30
CA LEU A 304 -7.16 -21.25 22.36
C LEU A 304 -6.56 -21.11 23.77
N GLY A 305 -5.31 -21.49 23.98
CA GLY A 305 -4.60 -21.27 25.25
C GLY A 305 -4.15 -19.82 25.49
N GLY A 306 -4.21 -18.99 24.45
CA GLY A 306 -3.72 -17.60 24.39
C GLY A 306 -4.78 -16.52 24.59
N PHE A 307 -6.04 -16.78 24.19
CA PHE A 307 -7.09 -15.76 24.14
C PHE A 307 -8.28 -16.16 25.03
N PRO A 308 -8.79 -15.24 25.87
CA PRO A 308 -9.92 -15.56 26.74
C PRO A 308 -11.16 -15.85 25.91
N MET A 309 -11.77 -17.02 26.13
CA MET A 309 -13.06 -17.35 25.51
C MET A 309 -14.15 -16.43 26.08
N ARG A 310 -14.94 -15.82 25.21
CA ARG A 310 -16.08 -14.98 25.59
C ARG A 310 -17.39 -15.66 25.19
N GLN A 311 -18.42 -15.51 26.03
CA GLN A 311 -19.74 -16.10 25.77
C GLN A 311 -20.52 -15.27 24.74
N ASP A 312 -20.43 -13.93 24.80
CA ASP A 312 -21.14 -13.02 23.90
C ASP A 312 -20.21 -12.49 22.79
N ILE A 313 -19.99 -13.32 21.76
CA ILE A 313 -19.14 -12.98 20.61
C ILE A 313 -19.94 -12.14 19.60
N LYS A 314 -19.39 -11.00 19.20
CA LYS A 314 -19.93 -10.14 18.14
C LYS A 314 -19.39 -10.60 16.78
N PRO A 315 -20.22 -10.64 15.73
CA PRO A 315 -19.75 -10.95 14.38
C PRO A 315 -18.78 -9.88 13.88
N LYS A 316 -17.89 -10.24 12.95
CA LYS A 316 -17.01 -9.26 12.29
C LYS A 316 -17.81 -8.15 11.61
N THR A 317 -17.30 -6.92 11.69
CA THR A 317 -17.85 -5.76 10.98
C THR A 317 -17.70 -5.95 9.47
N PRO A 318 -18.69 -5.53 8.67
CA PRO A 318 -18.63 -5.67 7.22
C PRO A 318 -17.54 -4.77 6.63
N THR A 319 -16.98 -5.16 5.47
CA THR A 319 -16.08 -4.31 4.70
C THR A 319 -16.83 -3.03 4.26
N ILE A 320 -16.28 -1.86 4.58
CA ILE A 320 -16.94 -0.58 4.31
C ILE A 320 -16.35 0.07 3.05
N VAL A 321 -17.21 0.28 2.06
CA VAL A 321 -16.91 1.10 0.89
C VAL A 321 -17.91 2.27 0.88
N LEU A 322 -17.40 3.45 1.19
CA LEU A 322 -18.18 4.68 1.20
C LEU A 322 -18.58 5.07 -0.23
N ASP A 323 -19.80 5.60 -0.35
CA ASP A 323 -20.25 6.18 -1.61
C ASP A 323 -19.48 7.48 -1.86
N ARG A 324 -19.08 7.69 -3.12
CA ARG A 324 -18.31 8.86 -3.52
C ARG A 324 -19.25 9.97 -3.95
N ASN A 325 -18.91 11.20 -3.57
CA ASN A 325 -19.55 12.39 -4.11
C ASN A 325 -19.28 12.46 -5.61
N ILE A 326 -20.31 12.78 -6.38
CA ILE A 326 -20.24 12.99 -7.83
C ILE A 326 -20.47 14.48 -8.08
N PRO A 327 -19.63 15.17 -8.87
CA PRO A 327 -19.82 16.58 -9.13
C PRO A 327 -20.91 16.80 -10.19
N GLU A 328 -21.78 17.80 -9.98
CA GLU A 328 -22.84 18.21 -10.92
C GLU A 328 -22.28 18.81 -12.22
N GLU A 329 -21.10 19.41 -12.16
CA GLU A 329 -20.32 19.97 -13.27
C GLU A 329 -18.83 19.76 -13.00
N HIS A 330 -17.95 19.84 -14.01
CA HIS A 330 -16.50 19.80 -13.78
C HIS A 330 -16.09 20.73 -12.63
N THR A 331 -15.37 20.19 -11.66
CA THR A 331 -15.07 20.92 -10.41
C THR A 331 -13.59 20.84 -10.10
N VAL A 332 -12.96 22.00 -9.89
CA VAL A 332 -11.55 22.13 -9.52
C VAL A 332 -11.43 22.56 -8.06
N CYS A 333 -10.92 21.68 -7.20
CA CYS A 333 -10.68 21.94 -5.79
C CYS A 333 -9.21 22.29 -5.55
N LEU A 334 -8.93 23.49 -5.05
CA LEU A 334 -7.58 24.01 -4.84
C LEU A 334 -7.25 24.16 -3.35
N VAL A 335 -6.14 23.56 -2.91
CA VAL A 335 -5.48 23.87 -1.62
C VAL A 335 -4.14 24.54 -1.88
N LYS A 336 -3.92 25.67 -1.21
CA LYS A 336 -2.71 26.49 -1.40
C LYS A 336 -1.60 26.02 -0.47
N LYS A 337 -0.51 25.49 -1.04
CA LYS A 337 0.71 25.11 -0.31
C LYS A 337 1.88 26.02 -0.66
N LYS A 338 2.07 27.09 0.11
CA LYS A 338 3.03 28.18 -0.19
C LYS A 338 4.49 27.73 -0.39
N LYS A 339 4.90 26.62 0.22
CA LYS A 339 6.29 26.10 0.18
C LYS A 339 6.45 24.87 -0.74
N ALA A 340 5.38 24.46 -1.42
CA ALA A 340 5.44 23.35 -2.36
C ALA A 340 6.30 23.73 -3.58
N VAL A 341 7.21 22.83 -3.96
CA VAL A 341 8.00 22.93 -5.20
C VAL A 341 7.25 22.26 -6.34
N GLN A 342 6.71 21.07 -6.06
CA GLN A 342 5.85 20.34 -6.96
C GLN A 342 4.38 20.61 -6.67
N SER A 343 3.57 20.67 -7.72
CA SER A 343 2.13 20.57 -7.64
C SER A 343 1.70 19.11 -7.71
N GLN A 344 0.61 18.80 -7.02
CA GLN A 344 -0.01 17.48 -6.97
C GLN A 344 -1.42 17.62 -7.54
N LEU A 345 -1.70 16.90 -8.61
CA LEU A 345 -2.98 16.94 -9.30
C LEU A 345 -3.61 15.55 -9.27
N ASN A 346 -4.89 15.45 -8.89
CA ASN A 346 -5.65 14.21 -9.06
C ASN A 346 -6.92 14.47 -9.87
N PHE A 347 -7.34 13.47 -10.62
CA PHE A 347 -8.51 13.48 -11.50
C PHE A 347 -9.38 12.29 -11.14
N MET A 348 -10.65 12.51 -10.81
CA MET A 348 -11.55 11.44 -10.40
C MET A 348 -12.87 11.51 -11.15
N ILE A 349 -13.31 10.37 -11.66
CA ILE A 349 -14.60 10.19 -12.35
C ILE A 349 -15.27 8.95 -11.78
N GLU A 350 -16.55 9.06 -11.43
CA GLU A 350 -17.33 7.93 -10.96
C GLU A 350 -17.60 6.91 -12.09
N GLY A 351 -17.29 5.65 -11.80
CA GLY A 351 -17.51 4.53 -12.71
C GLY A 351 -18.90 3.90 -12.57
N LYS A 352 -19.14 2.86 -13.36
CA LYS A 352 -20.32 1.99 -13.19
C LYS A 352 -20.09 1.00 -12.05
N GLN A 353 -21.15 0.30 -11.64
CA GLN A 353 -21.07 -0.81 -10.68
C GLN A 353 -20.02 -1.84 -11.14
N PHE A 354 -19.28 -2.39 -10.19
CA PHE A 354 -18.30 -3.44 -10.44
C PHE A 354 -18.98 -4.68 -11.00
N ASN A 355 -18.48 -5.16 -12.13
CA ASN A 355 -18.80 -6.44 -12.73
C ASN A 355 -17.49 -7.16 -13.06
N GLN A 356 -17.40 -8.43 -12.69
CA GLN A 356 -16.22 -9.27 -12.92
C GLN A 356 -15.97 -9.50 -14.42
N ASP A 357 -17.03 -9.48 -15.25
CA ASP A 357 -16.93 -9.70 -16.69
C ASP A 357 -16.28 -8.54 -17.44
N ASP A 358 -16.35 -7.32 -16.89
CA ASP A 358 -15.74 -6.13 -17.50
C ASP A 358 -14.23 -6.05 -17.24
N ILE A 359 -13.69 -6.85 -16.32
CA ILE A 359 -12.32 -6.72 -15.81
C ILE A 359 -11.26 -6.89 -16.89
N PRO A 360 -11.32 -7.89 -17.80
CA PRO A 360 -10.34 -8.01 -18.88
C PRO A 360 -10.27 -6.76 -19.77
N ALA A 361 -11.43 -6.17 -20.12
CA ALA A 361 -11.48 -4.95 -20.92
C ALA A 361 -10.95 -3.73 -20.14
N ILE A 362 -11.25 -3.64 -18.84
CA ILE A 362 -10.73 -2.59 -17.95
C ILE A 362 -9.21 -2.68 -17.82
N GLU A 363 -8.65 -3.89 -17.68
CA GLU A 363 -7.20 -4.10 -17.61
C GLU A 363 -6.52 -3.75 -18.93
N ALA A 364 -7.10 -4.12 -20.08
CA ALA A 364 -6.62 -3.68 -21.40
C ALA A 364 -6.65 -2.16 -21.55
N PHE A 365 -7.72 -1.51 -21.11
CA PHE A 365 -7.79 -0.05 -21.07
C PHE A 365 -6.70 0.55 -20.18
N ASN A 366 -6.46 -0.03 -19.01
CA ASN A 366 -5.43 0.48 -18.10
C ASN A 366 -4.03 0.33 -18.68
N GLU A 367 -3.71 -0.82 -19.28
CA GLU A 367 -2.45 -1.08 -19.98
C GLU A 367 -2.22 -0.06 -21.11
N TYR A 368 -3.28 0.26 -21.87
CA TYR A 368 -3.24 1.27 -22.91
C TYR A 368 -3.08 2.71 -22.38
N PHE A 369 -3.93 3.11 -21.44
CA PHE A 369 -4.18 4.52 -21.14
C PHE A 369 -3.21 5.11 -20.12
N GLY A 370 -2.92 4.42 -19.02
CA GLY A 370 -2.12 5.02 -17.93
C GLY A 370 -1.44 4.05 -16.97
N GLY A 371 -1.32 2.77 -17.33
CA GLY A 371 -0.87 1.68 -16.47
C GLY A 371 0.64 1.62 -16.20
N ASN A 372 1.46 2.06 -17.16
CA ASN A 372 2.92 1.91 -17.12
C ASN A 372 3.64 2.95 -18.02
N MET A 373 4.93 2.76 -18.29
CA MET A 373 5.73 3.70 -19.08
C MET A 373 5.41 3.74 -20.59
N SER A 374 4.84 2.67 -21.16
CA SER A 374 4.41 2.64 -22.56
C SER A 374 3.01 3.23 -22.76
N SER A 375 2.27 3.43 -21.65
CA SER A 375 0.91 3.96 -21.68
C SER A 375 0.82 5.39 -22.22
N LEU A 376 -0.35 5.72 -22.77
CA LEU A 376 -0.63 7.01 -23.40
C LEU A 376 -0.37 8.20 -22.46
N VAL A 377 -0.89 8.19 -21.22
CA VAL A 377 -0.69 9.26 -20.24
C VAL A 377 0.78 9.47 -19.91
N PHE A 378 1.54 8.40 -19.73
CA PHE A 378 2.96 8.52 -19.44
C PHE A 378 3.71 9.15 -20.61
N GLN A 379 3.47 8.67 -21.82
CA GLN A 379 4.17 9.16 -23.01
C GLN A 379 3.82 10.62 -23.33
N GLU A 380 2.53 10.96 -23.37
CA GLU A 380 2.09 12.30 -23.79
C GLU A 380 2.43 13.38 -22.76
N ILE A 381 2.48 13.04 -21.47
CA ILE A 381 2.72 14.02 -20.39
C ILE A 381 4.19 14.03 -19.97
N ARG A 382 4.79 12.87 -19.72
CA ARG A 382 6.15 12.77 -19.18
C ARG A 382 7.19 12.65 -20.28
N GLU A 383 7.02 11.73 -21.23
CA GLU A 383 8.07 11.47 -22.23
C GLU A 383 8.16 12.60 -23.26
N PHE A 384 7.08 12.85 -23.99
CA PHE A 384 7.11 13.78 -25.12
C PHE A 384 7.16 15.23 -24.67
N ARG A 385 6.46 15.60 -23.59
CA ARG A 385 6.34 17.00 -23.14
C ARG A 385 7.14 17.34 -21.88
N SER A 386 7.75 16.36 -21.22
CA SER A 386 8.54 16.57 -20.00
C SER A 386 7.79 17.38 -18.92
N LEU A 387 6.46 17.21 -18.82
CA LEU A 387 5.63 18.06 -17.94
C LEU A 387 5.68 17.62 -16.48
N ALA A 388 5.88 16.33 -16.24
CA ALA A 388 5.69 15.72 -14.93
C ALA A 388 6.80 14.73 -14.57
N TYR A 389 7.07 14.63 -13.27
CA TYR A 389 7.92 13.58 -12.71
C TYR A 389 7.17 12.26 -12.59
N ALA A 390 5.87 12.33 -12.34
CA ALA A 390 4.96 11.19 -12.29
C ALA A 390 3.65 11.58 -12.97
N ALA A 391 3.18 10.71 -13.86
CA ALA A 391 1.88 10.80 -14.51
C ALA A 391 1.33 9.38 -14.67
N SER A 392 0.11 9.13 -14.21
CA SER A 392 -0.56 7.84 -14.35
C SER A 392 -2.07 8.01 -14.34
N ALA A 393 -2.78 7.01 -14.86
CA ALA A 393 -4.23 6.98 -14.84
C ALA A 393 -4.75 5.55 -14.89
N HIS A 394 -5.79 5.26 -14.11
CA HIS A 394 -6.38 3.94 -14.04
C HIS A 394 -7.88 4.01 -13.83
N TYR A 395 -8.63 3.17 -14.53
CA TYR A 395 -9.97 2.78 -14.15
C TYR A 395 -9.88 1.63 -13.15
N ARG A 396 -10.23 1.91 -11.89
CA ARG A 396 -10.04 1.05 -10.73
C ARG A 396 -11.33 0.26 -10.44
N PRO A 397 -11.26 -1.07 -10.40
CA PRO A 397 -12.36 -1.90 -9.90
C PRO A 397 -12.72 -1.56 -8.44
N ALA A 398 -13.99 -1.71 -8.08
CA ALA A 398 -14.42 -1.57 -6.70
C ALA A 398 -13.78 -2.64 -5.80
N ARG A 399 -13.58 -2.31 -4.52
CA ARG A 399 -13.03 -3.26 -3.53
C ARG A 399 -14.04 -4.29 -3.03
N LEU A 400 -15.33 -4.02 -3.23
CA LEU A 400 -16.44 -4.84 -2.73
C LEU A 400 -17.43 -5.06 -3.87
N ALA A 401 -17.95 -6.27 -3.99
CA ALA A 401 -19.02 -6.58 -4.93
C ALA A 401 -20.23 -5.65 -4.72
N GLY A 402 -20.89 -5.26 -5.81
CA GLY A 402 -22.04 -4.35 -5.77
C GLY A 402 -21.70 -2.86 -5.59
N LYS A 403 -20.43 -2.49 -5.42
CA LYS A 403 -19.98 -1.10 -5.37
C LYS A 403 -19.43 -0.62 -6.71
N ASN A 404 -19.34 0.70 -6.89
CA ASN A 404 -18.91 1.28 -8.15
C ASN A 404 -17.39 1.32 -8.33
N ASN A 405 -16.96 1.10 -9.57
CA ASN A 405 -15.63 1.40 -10.07
C ASN A 405 -15.38 2.91 -10.10
N PHE A 406 -14.15 3.35 -10.33
CA PHE A 406 -13.86 4.77 -10.55
C PHE A 406 -12.57 4.97 -11.36
N PHE A 407 -12.53 6.04 -12.13
CA PHE A 407 -11.29 6.51 -12.76
C PHE A 407 -10.49 7.35 -11.77
N SER A 408 -9.17 7.15 -11.75
CA SER A 408 -8.21 7.91 -10.96
C SER A 408 -6.98 8.24 -11.79
N GLY A 409 -6.77 9.51 -12.07
CA GLY A 409 -5.56 10.06 -12.68
C GLY A 409 -4.73 10.84 -11.65
N TYR A 410 -3.41 10.81 -11.82
CA TYR A 410 -2.48 11.54 -10.96
C TYR A 410 -1.36 12.19 -11.78
N ILE A 411 -0.99 13.42 -11.40
CA ILE A 411 0.19 14.12 -11.91
C ILE A 411 0.95 14.77 -10.75
N GLY A 412 2.24 14.46 -10.64
CA GLY A 412 3.22 15.20 -9.85
C GLY A 412 4.15 15.99 -10.78
N CYS A 413 4.04 17.32 -10.79
CA CYS A 413 4.80 18.18 -11.71
C CYS A 413 5.43 19.39 -11.01
N GLN A 414 6.36 20.07 -11.67
CA GLN A 414 6.88 21.35 -11.19
C GLN A 414 5.75 22.39 -11.13
N GLY A 415 5.84 23.30 -10.15
CA GLY A 415 4.77 24.26 -9.89
C GLY A 415 4.43 25.22 -11.04
N ASP A 416 5.34 25.48 -11.97
CA ASP A 416 5.11 26.32 -13.17
C ASP A 416 4.47 25.55 -14.33
N LYS A 417 4.65 24.22 -14.39
CA LYS A 417 4.03 23.31 -15.37
C LYS A 417 2.61 22.89 -15.01
N THR A 418 2.05 23.39 -13.91
CA THR A 418 0.78 22.91 -13.34
C THR A 418 -0.41 23.05 -14.29
N ILE A 419 -0.55 24.19 -14.98
CA ILE A 419 -1.70 24.41 -15.89
C ILE A 419 -1.54 23.57 -17.15
N GLU A 420 -0.35 23.56 -17.73
CA GLU A 420 -0.02 22.80 -18.95
C GLU A 420 -0.19 21.29 -18.75
N ALA A 421 0.25 20.76 -17.60
CA ALA A 421 0.07 19.34 -17.26
C ALA A 421 -1.40 18.98 -16.99
N LEU A 422 -2.16 19.88 -16.35
CA LEU A 422 -3.59 19.71 -16.16
C LEU A 422 -4.31 19.64 -17.51
N GLU A 423 -4.02 20.58 -18.41
CA GLU A 423 -4.61 20.66 -19.75
C GLU A 423 -4.27 19.43 -20.58
N ALA A 424 -3.02 18.97 -20.54
CA ALA A 424 -2.60 17.75 -21.23
C ALA A 424 -3.42 16.52 -20.78
N MET A 425 -3.62 16.32 -19.48
CA MET A 425 -4.46 15.22 -18.98
C MET A 425 -5.92 15.36 -19.40
N LEU A 426 -6.49 16.57 -19.32
CA LEU A 426 -7.88 16.80 -19.71
C LEU A 426 -8.12 16.55 -21.20
N VAL A 427 -7.14 16.85 -22.06
CA VAL A 427 -7.21 16.48 -23.48
C VAL A 427 -7.33 14.96 -23.62
N LEU A 428 -6.48 14.18 -22.95
CA LEU A 428 -6.51 12.71 -23.03
C LEU A 428 -7.81 12.11 -22.46
N ILE A 429 -8.36 12.70 -21.39
CA ILE A 429 -9.63 12.25 -20.79
C ILE A 429 -10.83 12.62 -21.68
N LYS A 430 -10.77 13.75 -22.39
CA LYS A 430 -11.86 14.23 -23.25
C LYS A 430 -11.85 13.55 -24.62
N ASP A 431 -10.67 13.35 -25.16
CA ASP A 431 -10.43 12.81 -26.50
C ASP A 431 -9.20 11.91 -26.48
N MET A 432 -9.40 10.66 -26.06
CA MET A 432 -8.38 9.62 -26.07
C MET A 432 -7.97 9.33 -27.53
N PRO A 433 -6.71 9.58 -27.94
CA PRO A 433 -6.21 9.17 -29.24
C PRO A 433 -6.36 7.67 -29.44
N GLU A 434 -6.62 7.22 -30.67
CA GLU A 434 -6.69 5.80 -31.00
C GLU A 434 -5.36 5.35 -31.62
N LYS A 435 -4.69 4.37 -31.01
CA LYS A 435 -3.41 3.81 -31.48
C LYS A 435 -3.54 2.28 -31.59
N LYS A 436 -4.29 1.83 -32.61
CA LYS A 436 -4.66 0.41 -32.82
C LYS A 436 -3.45 -0.49 -32.97
N GLU A 437 -2.34 0.04 -33.48
CA GLU A 437 -1.06 -0.65 -33.61
C GLU A 437 -0.47 -1.14 -32.27
N ARG A 438 -1.02 -0.73 -31.12
CA ARG A 438 -0.61 -1.22 -29.79
C ARG A 438 -1.35 -2.46 -29.30
N GLU A 439 -2.39 -2.89 -30.01
CA GLU A 439 -3.29 -3.97 -29.59
C GLU A 439 -2.55 -5.27 -29.24
N GLU A 440 -1.67 -5.74 -30.14
CA GLU A 440 -0.89 -6.96 -29.95
C GLU A 440 -0.02 -6.89 -28.69
N ALA A 441 0.67 -5.76 -28.48
CA ALA A 441 1.52 -5.55 -27.32
C ALA A 441 0.72 -5.55 -26.00
N ILE A 442 -0.48 -4.94 -26.01
CA ILE A 442 -1.39 -4.91 -24.84
C ILE A 442 -1.84 -6.33 -24.50
N ILE A 443 -2.34 -7.08 -25.49
CA ILE A 443 -2.83 -8.45 -25.29
C ILE A 443 -1.70 -9.34 -24.79
N SER A 444 -0.53 -9.26 -25.42
CA SER A 444 0.66 -10.01 -24.99
C SER A 444 1.04 -9.68 -23.55
N ALA A 445 1.09 -8.40 -23.18
CA ALA A 445 1.40 -7.98 -21.81
C ALA A 445 0.39 -8.53 -20.79
N LEU A 446 -0.91 -8.53 -21.09
CA LEU A 446 -1.95 -9.06 -20.21
C LEU A 446 -1.83 -10.58 -20.01
N VAL A 447 -1.62 -11.33 -21.10
CA VAL A 447 -1.46 -12.79 -21.05
C VAL A 447 -0.23 -13.15 -20.21
N GLN A 448 0.91 -12.49 -20.45
CA GLN A 448 2.14 -12.73 -19.71
C GLN A 448 2.00 -12.34 -18.23
N ALA A 449 1.44 -11.17 -17.95
CA ALA A 449 1.19 -10.71 -16.59
C ALA A 449 0.28 -11.67 -15.83
N SER A 450 -0.81 -12.13 -16.45
CA SER A 450 -1.73 -13.10 -15.87
C SER A 450 -1.10 -14.48 -15.63
N GLY A 451 -0.23 -14.92 -16.54
CA GLY A 451 0.52 -16.17 -16.39
C GLY A 451 1.48 -16.15 -15.19
N ALA A 452 2.00 -14.96 -14.86
CA ALA A 452 2.89 -14.70 -13.72
C ALA A 452 2.16 -14.12 -12.49
N ALA A 453 0.84 -13.95 -12.53
CA ALA A 453 0.08 -13.20 -11.51
C ALA A 453 -0.17 -13.98 -10.21
N ARG A 454 0.32 -15.22 -10.09
CA ARG A 454 0.12 -16.00 -8.87
C ARG A 454 0.72 -15.22 -7.68
N PRO A 455 -0.08 -14.89 -6.65
CA PRO A 455 0.44 -14.24 -5.48
C PRO A 455 1.52 -15.11 -4.82
N GLU A 456 2.54 -14.45 -4.27
CA GLU A 456 3.55 -15.11 -3.45
C GLU A 456 2.89 -15.82 -2.26
N PHE A 457 3.48 -16.91 -1.77
CA PHE A 457 2.87 -17.74 -0.74
C PHE A 457 2.51 -17.01 0.57
N ARG A 458 3.23 -15.92 0.89
CA ARG A 458 2.90 -15.04 2.05
C ARG A 458 1.72 -14.10 1.79
N ASP A 459 1.40 -13.84 0.54
CA ASP A 459 0.33 -12.92 0.13
C ASP A 459 -0.94 -13.64 -0.34
N ILE A 460 -0.91 -14.98 -0.50
CA ILE A 460 -2.07 -15.78 -0.95
C ILE A 460 -3.32 -15.47 -0.10
N LEU A 461 -3.21 -15.47 1.24
CA LEU A 461 -4.36 -15.29 2.12
C LEU A 461 -4.98 -13.89 2.03
N THR A 462 -4.14 -12.85 2.00
CA THR A 462 -4.63 -11.46 1.87
C THR A 462 -5.16 -11.18 0.46
N THR A 463 -4.66 -11.88 -0.54
CA THR A 463 -5.14 -11.81 -1.93
C THR A 463 -6.49 -12.51 -2.07
N TYR A 464 -6.63 -13.71 -1.50
CA TYR A 464 -7.89 -14.43 -1.43
C TYR A 464 -8.98 -13.63 -0.70
N GLU A 465 -8.65 -12.94 0.39
CA GLU A 465 -9.63 -12.08 1.07
C GLU A 465 -10.16 -10.96 0.16
N LYS A 466 -9.29 -10.33 -0.65
CA LYS A 466 -9.70 -9.30 -1.61
C LYS A 466 -10.58 -9.88 -2.72
N TRP A 467 -10.24 -11.06 -3.21
CA TRP A 467 -11.05 -11.78 -4.19
C TRP A 467 -12.44 -12.09 -3.64
N PHE A 468 -12.51 -12.58 -2.41
CA PHE A 468 -13.76 -12.87 -1.72
C PHE A 468 -14.61 -11.59 -1.51
N ASP A 469 -13.99 -10.48 -1.07
CA ASP A 469 -14.68 -9.18 -0.97
C ASP A 469 -15.24 -8.74 -2.35
N GLN A 470 -14.55 -9.04 -3.44
CA GLN A 470 -15.00 -8.78 -4.82
C GLN A 470 -15.96 -9.85 -5.39
N GLY A 471 -16.35 -10.85 -4.59
CA GLY A 471 -17.29 -11.90 -4.98
C GLY A 471 -16.69 -13.02 -5.84
N TYR A 472 -15.37 -13.13 -5.92
CA TYR A 472 -14.71 -14.26 -6.58
C TYR A 472 -14.63 -15.45 -5.62
N LEU A 473 -14.90 -16.65 -6.16
CA LEU A 473 -14.81 -17.92 -5.42
C LEU A 473 -13.51 -18.71 -5.72
N ALA A 474 -12.80 -18.32 -6.78
CA ALA A 474 -11.55 -18.92 -7.24
C ALA A 474 -10.61 -17.83 -7.77
N ASP A 475 -9.39 -18.20 -8.16
CA ASP A 475 -8.44 -17.28 -8.79
C ASP A 475 -9.07 -16.63 -10.05
N PRO A 476 -9.23 -15.30 -10.09
CA PRO A 476 -9.84 -14.62 -11.23
C PRO A 476 -9.05 -14.82 -12.53
N ASN A 477 -7.74 -15.07 -12.46
CA ASN A 477 -6.91 -15.24 -13.65
C ASN A 477 -7.26 -16.50 -14.46
N LEU A 478 -7.92 -17.50 -13.85
CA LEU A 478 -8.42 -18.68 -14.57
C LEU A 478 -9.33 -18.29 -15.74
N LYS A 479 -10.26 -17.37 -15.49
CA LYS A 479 -11.17 -16.87 -16.54
C LYS A 479 -10.50 -15.81 -17.41
N LYS A 480 -9.69 -14.92 -16.81
CA LYS A 480 -9.11 -13.80 -17.56
C LYS A 480 -8.15 -14.27 -18.66
N ILE A 481 -7.34 -15.30 -18.41
CA ILE A 481 -6.36 -15.80 -19.39
C ILE A 481 -7.01 -16.36 -20.67
N GLU A 482 -8.23 -16.89 -20.57
CA GLU A 482 -9.02 -17.35 -21.71
C GLU A 482 -9.61 -16.18 -22.50
N VAL A 483 -9.91 -15.06 -21.83
CA VAL A 483 -10.55 -13.89 -22.43
C VAL A 483 -9.55 -12.97 -23.12
N TYR A 484 -8.36 -12.74 -22.54
CA TYR A 484 -7.39 -11.78 -23.10
C TYR A 484 -7.08 -11.96 -24.60
N PRO A 485 -6.87 -13.18 -25.12
CA PRO A 485 -6.58 -13.38 -26.54
C PRO A 485 -7.73 -12.99 -27.48
N THR A 486 -8.95 -12.84 -26.95
CA THR A 486 -10.14 -12.46 -27.73
C THR A 486 -10.41 -10.95 -27.70
N LEU A 487 -9.68 -10.21 -26.87
CA LEU A 487 -9.78 -8.76 -26.81
C LEU A 487 -9.23 -8.11 -28.08
N ASN A 488 -9.76 -6.93 -28.38
CA ASN A 488 -9.26 -6.04 -29.42
C ASN A 488 -9.44 -4.58 -28.98
N PHE A 489 -8.97 -3.63 -29.79
CA PHE A 489 -8.97 -2.21 -29.46
C PHE A 489 -10.40 -1.65 -29.25
N SER A 490 -11.43 -2.28 -29.82
CA SER A 490 -12.81 -1.86 -29.56
C SER A 490 -13.22 -2.07 -28.10
N ASN A 491 -12.65 -3.06 -27.39
CA ASN A 491 -12.89 -3.25 -25.96
C ASN A 491 -12.29 -2.10 -25.13
N VAL A 492 -11.07 -1.66 -25.47
CA VAL A 492 -10.42 -0.49 -24.86
C VAL A 492 -11.25 0.77 -25.07
N LYS A 493 -11.68 0.99 -26.31
CA LYS A 493 -12.54 2.11 -26.69
C LYS A 493 -13.88 2.08 -25.96
N HIS A 494 -14.51 0.90 -25.85
CA HIS A 494 -15.77 0.73 -25.15
C HIS A 494 -15.66 1.13 -23.67
N VAL A 495 -14.56 0.76 -22.99
CA VAL A 495 -14.33 1.16 -21.60
C VAL A 495 -14.22 2.69 -21.50
N TYR A 496 -13.44 3.31 -22.38
CA TYR A 496 -13.28 4.76 -22.42
C TYR A 496 -14.63 5.49 -22.64
N GLU A 497 -15.37 5.10 -23.67
CA GLU A 497 -16.63 5.75 -24.07
C GLU A 497 -17.72 5.62 -23.00
N ASN A 498 -17.83 4.45 -22.36
CA ASN A 498 -18.90 4.18 -21.39
C ASN A 498 -18.59 4.64 -19.97
N HIS A 499 -17.31 4.73 -19.62
CA HIS A 499 -16.93 4.95 -18.23
C HIS A 499 -16.20 6.26 -17.97
N ILE A 500 -15.67 6.94 -18.99
CA ILE A 500 -14.80 8.11 -18.82
C ILE A 500 -15.31 9.29 -19.67
N LYS A 501 -15.47 9.08 -20.99
CA LYS A 501 -15.78 10.16 -21.94
C LYS A 501 -17.07 10.90 -21.55
N GLY A 502 -17.00 12.23 -21.56
CA GLY A 502 -18.16 13.10 -21.32
C GLY A 502 -18.66 13.18 -19.88
N LYS A 503 -18.00 12.49 -18.92
CA LYS A 503 -18.40 12.55 -17.51
C LYS A 503 -17.78 13.74 -16.78
N ASN A 504 -18.48 14.23 -15.76
CA ASN A 504 -17.96 15.26 -14.87
C ASN A 504 -16.76 14.74 -14.06
N ILE A 505 -15.80 15.63 -13.83
CA ILE A 505 -14.51 15.30 -13.22
C ILE A 505 -14.36 16.13 -11.94
N TYR A 506 -13.98 15.46 -10.84
CA TYR A 506 -13.34 16.15 -9.72
C TYR A 506 -11.85 16.25 -9.97
N ILE A 507 -11.34 17.48 -10.03
CA ILE A 507 -9.92 17.78 -10.18
C ILE A 507 -9.44 18.37 -8.87
N THR A 508 -8.44 17.79 -8.25
CA THR A 508 -7.81 18.36 -7.04
C THR A 508 -6.44 18.91 -7.39
N VAL A 509 -6.12 20.08 -6.86
CA VAL A 509 -4.82 20.74 -7.06
C VAL A 509 -4.27 21.16 -5.71
N VAL A 510 -3.09 20.65 -5.36
CA VAL A 510 -2.31 21.11 -4.22
C VAL A 510 -0.98 21.65 -4.72
N GLY A 511 -0.73 22.93 -4.51
CA GLY A 511 0.49 23.54 -5.02
C GLY A 511 0.69 24.98 -4.56
N ASN A 512 1.80 25.58 -5.01
CA ASN A 512 2.13 26.95 -4.69
C ASN A 512 1.45 27.91 -5.68
N LYS A 513 0.44 28.66 -5.22
CA LYS A 513 -0.28 29.64 -6.07
C LYS A 513 0.61 30.74 -6.73
N LYS A 514 1.87 30.87 -6.32
CA LYS A 514 2.83 31.81 -6.91
C LYS A 514 3.49 31.25 -8.18
N THR A 515 3.46 29.94 -8.40
CA THR A 515 4.11 29.29 -9.54
C THR A 515 3.16 29.11 -10.72
N PHE A 516 1.84 29.15 -10.50
CA PHE A 516 0.84 29.04 -11.57
C PHE A 516 -0.33 30.03 -11.42
N LYS A 517 -0.93 30.42 -12.55
CA LYS A 517 -2.05 31.37 -12.60
C LYS A 517 -3.35 30.70 -12.15
N THR A 518 -3.73 30.89 -10.88
CA THR A 518 -4.98 30.32 -10.31
C THR A 518 -6.26 30.68 -11.08
N LYS A 519 -6.28 31.80 -11.83
CA LYS A 519 -7.44 32.18 -12.65
C LYS A 519 -7.67 31.19 -13.81
N GLU A 520 -6.60 30.59 -14.35
CA GLU A 520 -6.68 29.63 -15.45
C GLU A 520 -7.40 28.35 -15.03
N LEU A 521 -7.33 27.96 -13.75
CA LEU A 521 -8.07 26.81 -13.23
C LEU A 521 -9.60 26.94 -13.40
N LYS A 522 -10.14 28.16 -13.47
CA LYS A 522 -11.57 28.38 -13.70
C LYS A 522 -12.03 27.98 -15.09
N LYS A 523 -11.12 27.90 -16.07
CA LYS A 523 -11.44 27.45 -17.43
C LYS A 523 -11.76 25.96 -17.47
N HIS A 524 -11.37 25.23 -16.43
CA HIS A 524 -11.45 23.77 -16.33
C HIS A 524 -12.56 23.29 -15.39
N GLY A 525 -13.46 24.20 -14.99
CA GLY A 525 -14.62 23.89 -14.14
C GLY A 525 -14.82 24.87 -12.97
N LYS A 526 -15.84 24.57 -12.15
CA LYS A 526 -16.15 25.30 -10.92
C LYS A 526 -14.97 25.28 -9.96
N LEU A 527 -14.35 26.44 -9.74
CA LEU A 527 -13.19 26.55 -8.85
C LEU A 527 -13.61 26.70 -7.38
N ILE A 528 -13.36 25.67 -6.58
CA ILE A 528 -13.56 25.66 -5.13
C ILE A 528 -12.21 25.79 -4.42
N LYS A 529 -12.05 26.80 -3.55
CA LYS A 529 -10.83 26.97 -2.74
C LYS A 529 -11.04 26.36 -1.36
N VAL A 530 -10.31 25.29 -1.07
CA VAL A 530 -10.39 24.59 0.23
C VAL A 530 -9.26 25.07 1.13
N ARG A 531 -9.59 25.35 2.40
CA ARG A 531 -8.59 25.69 3.42
C ARG A 531 -7.99 24.39 3.95
N GLU A 532 -6.67 24.29 4.06
CA GLU A 532 -5.96 23.10 4.55
C GLU A 532 -6.53 22.59 5.89
N LYS A 533 -6.89 23.50 6.81
CA LYS A 533 -7.50 23.15 8.09
C LYS A 533 -8.87 22.45 8.01
N LYS A 534 -9.60 22.55 6.90
CA LYS A 534 -10.88 21.85 6.71
C LYS A 534 -10.70 20.38 6.33
N LEU A 535 -9.48 19.95 6.02
CA LEU A 535 -9.20 18.59 5.58
C LEU A 535 -8.91 17.63 6.74
N PHE A 536 -8.70 18.17 7.94
CA PHE A 536 -8.27 17.39 9.10
C PHE A 536 -9.17 17.72 10.28
N VAL A 537 -9.41 16.72 11.12
CA VAL A 537 -10.06 16.94 12.41
C VAL A 537 -9.25 17.96 13.25
N ASN A 538 -9.97 18.80 14.01
CA ASN A 538 -9.39 19.90 14.80
C ASN A 538 -8.71 19.44 16.10
#